data_AF-A0A2R6W6Q0-F1
#
_entry.id   AF-A0A2R6W6Q0-F1
#
_cell.length_a   1.000
_cell.length_b   1.000
_cell.length_c   1.000
_cell.angle_alpha   90.00
_cell.angle_beta   90.00
_cell.angle_gamma   90.00
#
_symmetry.space_group_name_H-M   'P 1'
#
loop_
_entity.id
_entity.type
_entity.pdbx_description
1 polymer ?
#
loop_
_entity_poly.entity_id
_entity_poly.type
_entity_poly.pdbx_seq_one_letter_code
_entity_poly.pdbx_strand_id
1 'polypeptide(L)'
;MKRSAFVRLATEDDVPALQLLIQGLADYEGASKDCHATESALNSTLFQQPPFVGTTVFLLELGPLLESPKGLVASNGVGNHGVLTIGASKGKTPEPRVPANGAATYSSFHEESHEVNLTCAEETSASAAPYRSPRDKTRTIVGFALCFPRYVCYMARNALFIDGLHVREAFRRQGLGTILLTTVAQQAAKRGFARVDWIVEDWNVSAIKFYEGMGAPVMPNLLTCRLKGDNLGAYAS
;
A
#
# COMPACT_ATOMS: atom_id res chain seq x y z
N MET A 1 -15.64 -12.12 10.53
CA MET A 1 -15.87 -12.63 9.17
C MET A 1 -14.54 -13.01 8.55
N LYS A 2 -14.32 -14.30 8.33
CA LYS A 2 -13.05 -14.83 7.84
C LYS A 2 -12.99 -14.71 6.32
N ARG A 3 -11.93 -14.11 5.78
CA ARG A 3 -11.73 -13.89 4.33
C ARG A 3 -10.27 -14.07 3.95
N SER A 4 -10.01 -14.33 2.68
CA SER A 4 -8.68 -14.23 2.11
C SER A 4 -8.44 -12.81 1.59
N ALA A 5 -7.31 -12.21 1.98
CA ALA A 5 -6.79 -10.96 1.47
C ALA A 5 -5.65 -11.24 0.50
N PHE A 6 -5.64 -10.56 -0.64
CA PHE A 6 -4.65 -10.75 -1.71
C PHE A 6 -3.99 -9.42 -2.02
N VAL A 7 -2.66 -9.41 -2.14
CA VAL A 7 -1.90 -8.26 -2.63
C VAL A 7 -1.35 -8.59 -4.00
N ARG A 8 -1.70 -7.77 -4.99
CA ARG A 8 -1.17 -7.89 -6.36
C ARG A 8 -0.75 -6.56 -6.94
N LEU A 9 0.02 -6.58 -8.01
CA LEU A 9 0.28 -5.37 -8.79
C LEU A 9 -0.97 -4.99 -9.61
N ALA A 10 -1.20 -3.68 -9.71
CA ALA A 10 -2.20 -3.13 -10.60
C ALA A 10 -1.76 -3.22 -12.06
N THR A 11 -2.75 -3.24 -12.95
CA THR A 11 -2.61 -3.09 -14.40
C THR A 11 -3.54 -2.00 -14.92
N GLU A 12 -3.46 -1.67 -16.21
CA GLU A 12 -4.32 -0.67 -16.85
C GLU A 12 -5.82 -0.96 -16.64
N ASP A 13 -6.23 -2.24 -16.62
CA ASP A 13 -7.61 -2.66 -16.34
C ASP A 13 -8.13 -2.21 -14.96
N ASP A 14 -7.24 -1.87 -14.02
CA ASP A 14 -7.60 -1.43 -12.67
C ASP A 14 -7.83 0.09 -12.56
N VAL A 15 -7.57 0.86 -13.62
CA VAL A 15 -7.65 2.33 -13.62
C VAL A 15 -9.00 2.88 -13.12
N PRO A 16 -10.16 2.34 -13.51
CA PRO A 16 -11.44 2.83 -12.98
C PRO A 16 -11.54 2.70 -11.46
N ALA A 17 -11.10 1.57 -10.89
CA ALA A 17 -11.09 1.37 -9.43
C ALA A 17 -10.02 2.23 -8.74
N LEU A 18 -8.85 2.41 -9.36
CA LEU A 18 -7.77 3.26 -8.85
C LEU A 18 -8.18 4.72 -8.77
N GLN A 19 -8.88 5.26 -9.77
CA GLN A 19 -9.38 6.63 -9.72
C GLN A 19 -10.26 6.84 -8.48
N LEU A 20 -11.17 5.91 -8.20
CA LEU A 20 -12.06 5.98 -7.03
C LEU A 20 -11.29 5.89 -5.71
N LEU A 21 -10.27 5.02 -5.65
CA LEU A 21 -9.42 4.90 -4.46
C LEU A 21 -8.56 6.13 -4.22
N ILE A 22 -8.00 6.73 -5.27
CA ILE A 22 -7.23 7.99 -5.21
C ILE A 22 -8.13 9.13 -4.76
N GLN A 23 -9.36 9.21 -5.29
CA GLN A 23 -10.35 10.16 -4.80
C GLN A 23 -10.66 9.94 -3.32
N GLY A 24 -10.87 8.70 -2.89
CA GLY A 24 -11.10 8.37 -1.48
C GLY A 24 -9.93 8.73 -0.56
N LEU A 25 -8.69 8.65 -1.05
CA LEU A 25 -7.51 9.16 -0.35
C LEU A 25 -7.55 10.68 -0.23
N ALA A 26 -7.81 11.38 -1.33
CA ALA A 26 -7.91 12.84 -1.33
C ALA A 26 -9.03 13.33 -0.39
N ASP A 27 -10.18 12.64 -0.35
CA ASP A 27 -11.27 12.95 0.58
C ASP A 27 -10.85 12.77 2.04
N TYR A 28 -10.12 11.69 2.35
CA TYR A 28 -9.60 11.43 3.69
C TYR A 28 -8.59 12.48 4.16
N GLU A 29 -7.78 13.00 3.23
CA GLU A 29 -6.77 14.02 3.51
C GLU A 29 -7.31 15.46 3.41
N GLY A 30 -8.60 15.63 3.06
CA GLY A 30 -9.21 16.95 2.85
C GLY A 30 -8.72 17.68 1.59
N ALA A 31 -8.11 16.95 0.66
CA ALA A 31 -7.49 17.44 -0.56
C ALA A 31 -8.33 17.18 -1.83
N SER A 32 -9.62 16.87 -1.70
CA SER A 32 -10.51 16.55 -2.84
C SER A 32 -10.49 17.60 -3.95
N LYS A 33 -10.32 18.88 -3.59
CA LYS A 33 -10.28 20.01 -4.53
C LYS A 33 -9.03 20.02 -5.42
N ASP A 34 -7.95 19.44 -4.93
CA ASP A 34 -6.67 19.31 -5.64
C ASP A 34 -6.55 17.95 -6.37
N CYS A 35 -7.55 17.07 -6.22
CA CYS A 35 -7.58 15.79 -6.91
C CYS A 35 -8.01 15.97 -8.37
N HIS A 36 -7.06 15.85 -9.28
CA HIS A 36 -7.29 15.91 -10.74
C HIS A 36 -7.10 14.53 -11.42
N ALA A 37 -7.10 13.45 -10.63
CA ALA A 37 -6.96 12.10 -11.16
C ALA A 37 -8.20 11.73 -11.99
N THR A 38 -7.98 11.46 -13.28
CA THR A 38 -8.98 10.94 -14.22
C THR A 38 -8.45 9.67 -14.85
N GLU A 39 -9.32 8.80 -15.36
CA GLU A 39 -8.89 7.55 -16.01
C GLU A 39 -7.88 7.81 -17.14
N SER A 40 -8.11 8.86 -17.92
CA SER A 40 -7.20 9.28 -18.99
C SER A 40 -5.83 9.72 -18.46
N ALA A 41 -5.81 10.54 -17.41
CA ALA A 41 -4.55 10.99 -16.78
C ALA A 41 -3.78 9.83 -16.14
N LEU A 42 -4.48 8.89 -15.50
CA LEU A 42 -3.85 7.72 -14.88
C LEU A 42 -3.28 6.75 -15.93
N ASN A 43 -4.03 6.47 -17.01
CA ASN A 43 -3.53 5.63 -18.11
C ASN A 43 -2.27 6.22 -18.76
N SER A 44 -2.25 7.53 -18.99
CA SER A 44 -1.10 8.22 -19.60
C SER A 44 0.13 8.35 -18.71
N THR A 45 0.04 8.08 -17.39
CA THR A 45 1.14 8.34 -16.45
C THR A 45 1.58 7.14 -15.60
N LEU A 46 0.66 6.27 -15.16
CA LEU A 46 0.99 5.23 -14.17
C LEU A 46 1.76 4.04 -14.73
N PHE A 47 1.43 3.57 -15.92
CA PHE A 47 1.91 2.29 -16.46
C PHE A 47 2.99 2.46 -17.55
N GLN A 48 3.64 3.61 -17.59
CA GLN A 48 4.62 3.97 -18.62
C GLN A 48 5.95 3.20 -18.52
N GLN A 49 6.23 2.61 -17.35
CA GLN A 49 7.46 1.86 -17.08
C GLN A 49 7.13 0.58 -16.31
N PRO A 50 8.00 -0.45 -16.41
CA PRO A 50 7.84 -1.65 -15.61
C PRO A 50 7.82 -1.35 -14.10
N PRO A 51 7.08 -2.14 -13.30
CA PRO A 51 7.11 -2.05 -11.85
C PRO A 51 8.54 -2.05 -11.29
N PHE A 52 8.75 -1.24 -10.25
CA PHE A 52 10.02 -0.99 -9.55
C PHE A 52 11.10 -0.28 -10.37
N VAL A 53 10.88 -0.04 -11.67
CA VAL A 53 11.67 0.89 -12.51
C VAL A 53 10.99 2.26 -12.54
N GLY A 54 9.67 2.28 -12.65
CA GLY A 54 8.85 3.48 -12.50
C GLY A 54 7.78 3.30 -11.44
N THR A 55 6.67 4.04 -11.61
CA THR A 55 5.52 3.98 -10.71
C THR A 55 4.99 2.56 -10.59
N THR A 56 4.73 2.14 -9.36
CA THR A 56 4.27 0.81 -9.01
C THR A 56 3.09 0.93 -8.07
N VAL A 57 1.99 0.27 -8.43
CA VAL A 57 0.77 0.27 -7.62
C VAL A 57 0.48 -1.14 -7.15
N PHE A 58 0.39 -1.31 -5.84
CA PHE A 58 -0.11 -2.52 -5.19
C PHE A 58 -1.60 -2.35 -4.90
N LEU A 59 -2.39 -3.35 -5.23
CA LEU A 59 -3.80 -3.44 -4.90
C LEU A 59 -4.01 -4.49 -3.81
N LEU A 60 -4.85 -4.16 -2.84
CA LEU A 60 -5.34 -5.09 -1.83
C LEU A 60 -6.76 -5.50 -2.19
N GLU A 61 -6.98 -6.80 -2.32
CA GLU A 61 -8.26 -7.40 -2.63
C GLU A 61 -8.75 -8.31 -1.51
N LEU A 62 -10.07 -8.43 -1.35
CA LEU A 62 -10.69 -9.43 -0.48
C LEU A 62 -11.50 -10.42 -1.32
N GLY A 63 -11.21 -11.71 -1.16
CA GLY A 63 -12.03 -12.81 -1.68
C GLY A 63 -13.35 -12.97 -0.94
N PRO A 64 -14.22 -13.92 -1.32
CA PRO A 64 -15.50 -14.16 -0.66
C PRO A 64 -15.33 -14.55 0.82
N LEU A 65 -16.44 -14.58 1.57
CA LEU A 65 -16.45 -15.15 2.92
C LEU A 65 -16.04 -16.61 2.87
N LEU A 66 -15.08 -16.99 3.71
CA LEU A 66 -14.72 -18.38 3.90
C LEU A 66 -15.80 -19.02 4.78
N GLU A 67 -16.45 -20.08 4.29
CA GLU A 67 -17.41 -20.83 5.09
C GLU A 67 -16.75 -21.35 6.37
N SER A 68 -17.42 -21.19 7.51
CA SER A 68 -17.00 -21.86 8.74
C SER A 68 -17.03 -23.38 8.52
N PRO A 69 -16.03 -24.15 8.99
CA PRO A 69 -16.12 -25.61 8.98
C PRO A 69 -17.41 -26.02 9.68
N LYS A 70 -18.32 -26.72 8.98
CA LYS A 70 -19.51 -27.29 9.59
C LYS A 70 -19.07 -28.30 10.64
N GLY A 71 -19.25 -27.96 11.92
CA GLY A 71 -19.12 -28.88 13.05
C GLY A 71 -17.76 -28.88 13.73
N LEU A 72 -17.54 -27.94 14.65
CA LEU A 72 -16.82 -28.24 15.88
C LEU A 72 -17.40 -27.38 17.01
N VAL A 73 -17.86 -28.07 18.06
CA VAL A 73 -18.46 -27.48 19.26
C VAL A 73 -17.48 -26.50 19.89
N ALA A 74 -17.96 -25.30 20.20
CA ALA A 74 -17.18 -24.25 20.83
C ALA A 74 -16.59 -24.72 22.16
N SER A 75 -15.26 -24.75 22.25
CA SER A 75 -14.59 -24.62 23.55
C SER A 75 -14.28 -23.14 23.76
N ASN A 76 -14.68 -22.62 24.91
CA ASN A 76 -14.51 -21.23 25.30
C ASN A 76 -13.01 -20.87 25.38
N GLY A 77 -12.51 -20.26 24.31
CA GLY A 77 -11.20 -19.62 24.27
C GLY A 77 -11.39 -18.11 24.19
N VAL A 78 -10.94 -17.40 25.23
CA VAL A 78 -10.89 -15.93 25.29
C VAL A 78 -10.22 -15.39 24.03
N GLY A 79 -10.95 -14.59 23.26
CA GLY A 79 -10.50 -14.02 21.99
C GLY A 79 -9.30 -13.11 22.20
N ASN A 80 -8.13 -13.60 21.79
CA ASN A 80 -6.93 -12.78 21.72
C ASN A 80 -7.08 -11.84 20.51
N HIS A 81 -7.05 -10.53 20.75
CA HIS A 81 -6.98 -9.54 19.67
C HIS A 81 -5.68 -9.77 18.92
N GLY A 82 -5.76 -10.42 17.75
CA GLY A 82 -4.63 -10.70 16.88
C GLY A 82 -4.06 -9.42 16.26
N VAL A 83 -3.31 -8.67 17.05
CA VAL A 83 -2.27 -7.79 16.54
C VAL A 83 -1.24 -8.73 15.91
N LEU A 84 -1.04 -8.64 14.60
CA LEU A 84 0.11 -9.26 13.95
C LEU A 84 1.37 -8.62 14.54
N THR A 85 1.88 -9.22 15.62
CA THR A 85 3.05 -8.72 16.31
C THR A 85 4.25 -9.12 15.48
N ILE A 86 4.77 -8.18 14.70
CA ILE A 86 6.05 -8.36 14.03
C ILE A 86 7.11 -8.31 15.13
N GLY A 87 7.66 -9.48 15.47
CA GLY A 87 8.85 -9.56 16.30
C GLY A 87 10.01 -8.92 15.55
N ALA A 88 10.25 -7.63 15.77
CA ALA A 88 11.52 -7.02 15.44
C ALA A 88 12.58 -7.71 16.32
N SER A 89 13.33 -8.64 15.73
CA SER A 89 14.56 -9.15 16.34
C SER A 89 15.43 -7.96 16.71
N LYS A 90 15.54 -7.67 18.02
CA LYS A 90 16.55 -6.75 18.59
C LYS A 90 17.93 -7.40 18.48
N GLY A 91 18.37 -7.62 17.24
CA GLY A 91 19.73 -7.92 16.87
C GLY A 91 20.13 -6.87 15.87
N LYS A 92 21.36 -6.35 15.96
CA LYS A 92 21.95 -5.51 14.93
C LYS A 92 22.11 -6.40 13.69
N THR A 93 21.07 -6.54 12.89
CA THR A 93 21.10 -7.35 11.67
C THR A 93 22.14 -6.70 10.76
N PRO A 94 23.23 -7.40 10.38
CA PRO A 94 24.19 -6.82 9.46
C PRO A 94 23.46 -6.42 8.18
N GLU A 95 23.83 -5.28 7.59
CA GLU A 95 23.27 -4.89 6.30
C GLU A 95 23.39 -6.08 5.33
N PRO A 96 22.29 -6.45 4.64
CA PRO A 96 22.34 -7.55 3.69
C PRO A 96 23.42 -7.27 2.65
N ARG A 97 24.34 -8.23 2.47
CA ARG A 97 25.41 -8.13 1.47
C ARG A 97 24.77 -7.88 0.11
N VAL A 98 25.20 -6.79 -0.52
CA VAL A 98 24.75 -6.35 -1.84
C VAL A 98 25.15 -7.42 -2.85
N PRO A 99 24.23 -7.99 -3.64
CA PRO A 99 24.62 -8.78 -4.80
C PRO A 99 25.42 -7.88 -5.74
N ALA A 100 26.68 -8.24 -6.00
CA ALA A 100 27.43 -7.66 -7.10
C ALA A 100 26.72 -8.09 -8.39
N ASN A 101 26.36 -7.12 -9.23
CA ASN A 101 25.62 -7.22 -10.50
C ASN A 101 24.09 -7.17 -10.40
N GLY A 102 23.59 -6.00 -10.80
CA GLY A 102 22.19 -5.72 -11.09
C GLY A 102 21.70 -6.52 -12.30
N ALA A 103 20.96 -7.58 -11.99
CA ALA A 103 19.90 -8.11 -12.85
C ALA A 103 18.94 -8.90 -11.95
N ALA A 104 18.38 -8.26 -10.93
CA ALA A 104 17.15 -8.78 -10.34
C ALA A 104 16.09 -8.65 -11.44
N THR A 105 15.66 -9.76 -12.01
CA THR A 105 14.59 -9.80 -13.00
C THR A 105 13.37 -9.09 -12.41
N TYR A 106 13.04 -7.91 -12.94
CA TYR A 106 11.92 -7.07 -12.49
C TYR A 106 10.55 -7.79 -12.51
N SER A 107 10.50 -8.96 -13.14
CA SER A 107 9.32 -9.79 -13.43
C SER A 107 8.82 -10.68 -12.27
N SER A 108 9.46 -10.74 -11.10
CA SER A 108 9.19 -11.81 -10.13
C SER A 108 8.17 -11.49 -9.01
N PHE A 109 7.32 -10.47 -9.16
CA PHE A 109 6.25 -10.29 -8.16
C PHE A 109 5.19 -11.38 -8.36
N HIS A 110 5.00 -12.20 -7.32
CA HIS A 110 3.89 -13.13 -7.23
C HIS A 110 2.87 -12.56 -6.24
N GLU A 111 1.58 -12.72 -6.57
CA GLU A 111 0.48 -12.38 -5.67
C GLU A 111 0.70 -13.01 -4.29
N GLU A 112 0.54 -12.22 -3.24
CA GLU A 112 0.67 -12.66 -1.85
C GLU A 112 -0.73 -12.80 -1.24
N SER A 113 -1.01 -13.93 -0.57
CA SER A 113 -2.32 -14.18 0.07
C SER A 113 -2.18 -14.28 1.59
N HIS A 114 -3.18 -13.76 2.29
CA HIS A 114 -3.22 -13.65 3.74
C HIS A 114 -4.61 -14.01 4.23
N GLU A 115 -4.71 -14.75 5.32
CA GLU A 115 -5.99 -15.00 5.98
C GLU A 115 -6.29 -13.85 6.95
N VAL A 116 -7.46 -13.24 6.83
CA VAL A 116 -7.87 -12.09 7.65
C VAL A 116 -9.20 -12.32 8.34
N ASN A 117 -9.31 -11.84 9.57
CA ASN A 117 -10.55 -11.83 10.34
C ASN A 117 -11.08 -10.40 10.40
N LEU A 118 -12.11 -10.11 9.61
CA LEU A 118 -12.71 -8.78 9.54
C LEU A 118 -13.87 -8.65 10.54
N THR A 119 -13.99 -7.46 11.11
CA THR A 119 -15.06 -7.06 12.04
C THR A 119 -16.07 -6.10 11.41
N CYS A 120 -15.78 -5.56 10.22
CA CYS A 120 -16.69 -4.66 9.51
C CYS A 120 -17.93 -5.39 8.99
N ALA A 121 -19.03 -4.63 8.84
CA ALA A 121 -20.25 -5.11 8.22
C ALA A 121 -20.02 -5.51 6.75
N GLU A 122 -20.84 -6.43 6.26
CA GLU A 122 -20.85 -6.78 4.83
C GLU A 122 -21.21 -5.55 4.00
N GLU A 123 -20.45 -5.36 2.94
CA GLU A 123 -20.70 -4.29 2.01
C GLU A 123 -21.81 -4.69 1.03
N THR A 124 -22.72 -3.76 0.73
CA THR A 124 -23.79 -4.02 -0.24
C THR A 124 -23.19 -4.25 -1.63
N SER A 125 -23.87 -5.05 -2.46
CA SER A 125 -23.41 -5.28 -3.84
C SER A 125 -23.29 -3.98 -4.63
N ALA A 126 -24.12 -2.97 -4.35
CA ALA A 126 -24.05 -1.66 -5.01
C ALA A 126 -22.80 -0.88 -4.63
N SER A 127 -22.43 -0.83 -3.34
CA SER A 127 -21.22 -0.14 -2.86
C SER A 127 -19.93 -0.85 -3.32
N ALA A 128 -19.98 -2.18 -3.45
CA ALA A 128 -18.83 -2.98 -3.87
C ALA A 128 -18.63 -3.04 -5.40
N ALA A 129 -19.67 -2.78 -6.20
CA ALA A 129 -19.64 -2.93 -7.65
C ALA A 129 -18.53 -2.12 -8.34
N PRO A 130 -18.28 -0.84 -7.99
CA PRO A 130 -17.21 -0.05 -8.62
C PRO A 130 -15.79 -0.55 -8.30
N TYR A 131 -15.65 -1.38 -7.26
CA TYR A 131 -14.37 -1.90 -6.79
C TYR A 131 -14.22 -3.40 -7.08
N ARG A 132 -15.06 -3.98 -7.95
CA ARG A 132 -14.90 -5.38 -8.34
C ARG A 132 -13.60 -5.55 -9.12
N SER A 133 -12.84 -6.59 -8.75
CA SER A 133 -11.58 -6.87 -9.43
C SER A 133 -11.86 -7.27 -10.90
N PRO A 134 -11.17 -6.66 -11.87
CA PRO A 134 -11.29 -7.07 -13.27
C PRO A 134 -10.69 -8.46 -13.51
N ARG A 135 -9.74 -8.91 -12.66
CA ARG A 135 -9.08 -10.23 -12.76
C ARG A 135 -9.92 -11.35 -12.16
N ASP A 136 -10.62 -11.08 -11.06
CA ASP A 136 -11.48 -12.06 -10.39
C ASP A 136 -12.72 -11.36 -9.84
N LYS A 137 -13.85 -11.53 -10.52
CA LYS A 137 -15.12 -10.86 -10.16
C LYS A 137 -15.68 -11.29 -8.80
N THR A 138 -15.13 -12.34 -8.18
CA THR A 138 -15.47 -12.73 -6.80
C THR A 138 -14.73 -11.89 -5.75
N ARG A 139 -13.69 -11.15 -6.15
CA ARG A 139 -12.87 -10.31 -5.29
C ARG A 139 -13.29 -8.84 -5.37
N THR A 140 -13.05 -8.14 -4.27
CA THR A 140 -13.27 -6.69 -4.15
C THR A 140 -11.97 -6.01 -3.80
N ILE A 141 -11.60 -4.97 -4.55
CA ILE A 141 -10.48 -4.11 -4.24
C ILE A 141 -10.86 -3.22 -3.05
N VAL A 142 -10.03 -3.23 -2.01
CA VAL A 142 -10.30 -2.53 -0.74
C VAL A 142 -9.25 -1.49 -0.37
N GLY A 143 -8.12 -1.46 -1.07
CA GLY A 143 -7.07 -0.49 -0.83
C GLY A 143 -5.96 -0.56 -1.86
N PHE A 144 -5.06 0.41 -1.81
CA PHE A 144 -3.88 0.46 -2.66
C PHE A 144 -2.67 1.07 -1.93
N ALA A 145 -1.49 0.79 -2.47
CA ALA A 145 -0.27 1.53 -2.19
C ALA A 145 0.39 1.90 -3.52
N LEU A 146 0.59 3.20 -3.76
CA LEU A 146 1.33 3.73 -4.91
C LEU A 146 2.72 4.16 -4.46
N CYS A 147 3.73 3.64 -5.14
CA CYS A 147 5.12 3.97 -4.86
C CYS A 147 5.94 4.13 -6.13
N PHE A 148 7.07 4.81 -6.03
CA PHE A 148 8.02 4.98 -7.13
C PHE A 148 9.46 4.95 -6.63
N PRO A 149 10.43 4.53 -7.47
CA PRO A 149 11.82 4.52 -7.08
C PRO A 149 12.39 5.95 -6.99
N ARG A 150 13.24 6.18 -6.00
CA ARG A 150 14.09 7.37 -5.85
C ARG A 150 15.55 6.93 -5.72
N TYR A 151 16.49 7.81 -6.06
CA TYR A 151 17.90 7.55 -5.83
C TYR A 151 18.37 8.24 -4.54
N VAL A 152 19.02 7.49 -3.64
CA VAL A 152 19.63 8.03 -2.42
C VAL A 152 21.12 8.23 -2.70
N CYS A 153 21.49 9.47 -3.04
CA CYS A 153 22.82 9.79 -3.56
C CYS A 153 23.98 9.36 -2.64
N TYR A 154 23.87 9.60 -1.34
CA TYR A 154 24.91 9.26 -0.38
C TYR A 154 25.01 7.76 -0.06
N MET A 155 23.98 6.98 -0.41
CA MET A 155 23.99 5.51 -0.32
C MET A 155 24.31 4.85 -1.66
N ALA A 156 24.42 5.63 -2.73
CA ALA A 156 24.56 5.15 -4.11
C ALA A 156 23.55 4.05 -4.49
N ARG A 157 22.32 4.13 -3.97
CA ARG A 157 21.31 3.07 -4.03
C ARG A 157 19.91 3.62 -4.26
N ASN A 158 19.07 2.84 -4.91
CA ASN A 158 17.64 3.16 -5.03
C ASN A 158 16.92 2.96 -3.67
N ALA A 159 15.88 3.76 -3.44
CA ALA A 159 14.88 3.62 -2.39
C ALA A 159 13.47 3.61 -3.03
N LEU A 160 12.46 3.07 -2.35
CA LEU A 160 11.07 3.30 -2.74
C LEU A 160 10.52 4.48 -1.95
N PHE A 161 9.72 5.31 -2.60
CA PHE A 161 8.88 6.30 -1.95
C PHE A 161 7.42 5.94 -2.13
N ILE A 162 6.66 5.87 -1.05
CA ILE A 162 5.21 5.69 -1.10
C ILE A 162 4.57 7.08 -1.10
N ASP A 163 3.79 7.33 -2.15
CA ASP A 163 3.09 8.59 -2.37
C ASP A 163 1.63 8.51 -1.93
N GLY A 164 1.00 7.36 -2.16
CA GLY A 164 -0.38 7.10 -1.74
C GLY A 164 -0.50 5.77 -1.02
N LEU A 165 -1.11 5.78 0.16
CA LEU A 165 -1.48 4.57 0.90
C LEU A 165 -2.90 4.74 1.41
N HIS A 166 -3.82 3.91 0.90
CA HIS A 166 -5.22 4.03 1.27
C HIS A 166 -5.87 2.67 1.45
N VAL A 167 -6.67 2.56 2.51
CA VAL A 167 -7.66 1.49 2.68
C VAL A 167 -9.01 2.15 2.81
N ARG A 168 -10.00 1.68 2.04
CA ARG A 168 -11.37 2.18 2.06
C ARG A 168 -11.92 2.16 3.48
N GLU A 169 -12.70 3.16 3.83
CA GLU A 169 -13.11 3.46 5.22
C GLU A 169 -13.69 2.24 5.94
N ALA A 170 -14.60 1.50 5.28
CA ALA A 170 -15.24 0.32 5.83
C ALA A 170 -14.26 -0.79 6.28
N PHE A 171 -13.04 -0.82 5.73
CA PHE A 171 -12.06 -1.87 5.98
C PHE A 171 -10.84 -1.40 6.80
N ARG A 172 -10.86 -0.16 7.31
CA ARG A 172 -9.76 0.39 8.13
C ARG A 172 -9.70 -0.27 9.51
N ARG A 173 -8.53 -0.10 10.18
CA ARG A 173 -8.27 -0.57 11.55
C ARG A 173 -8.40 -2.10 11.76
N GLN A 174 -8.24 -2.87 10.68
CA GLN A 174 -8.36 -4.34 10.67
C GLN A 174 -7.09 -5.02 10.14
N GLY A 175 -5.93 -4.35 10.23
CA GLY A 175 -4.63 -4.89 9.80
C GLY A 175 -4.35 -4.86 8.28
N LEU A 176 -5.31 -4.41 7.47
CA LEU A 176 -5.17 -4.34 6.01
C LEU A 176 -4.09 -3.37 5.52
N GLY A 177 -3.94 -2.21 6.18
CA GLY A 177 -2.85 -1.28 5.89
C GLY A 177 -1.47 -1.87 6.18
N THR A 178 -1.38 -2.69 7.24
CA THR A 178 -0.16 -3.44 7.59
C THR A 178 0.22 -4.41 6.48
N ILE A 179 -0.75 -5.14 5.91
CA ILE A 179 -0.51 -6.07 4.81
C ILE A 179 0.11 -5.32 3.61
N LEU A 180 -0.53 -4.24 3.17
CA LEU A 180 -0.02 -3.42 2.05
C LEU A 180 1.40 -2.89 2.30
N LEU A 181 1.60 -2.21 3.43
CA LEU A 181 2.89 -1.59 3.73
C LEU A 181 4.01 -2.62 3.94
N THR A 182 3.68 -3.76 4.55
CA THR A 182 4.62 -4.88 4.71
C THR A 182 4.99 -5.47 3.36
N THR A 183 4.04 -5.69 2.46
CA THR A 183 4.35 -6.17 1.11
C THR A 183 5.27 -5.18 0.38
N VAL A 184 5.02 -3.87 0.43
CA VAL A 184 5.94 -2.87 -0.17
C VAL A 184 7.35 -2.98 0.43
N ALA A 185 7.47 -3.02 1.76
CA ALA A 185 8.75 -3.14 2.45
C ALA A 185 9.50 -4.45 2.09
N GLN A 186 8.79 -5.57 2.02
CA GLN A 186 9.35 -6.85 1.59
C GLN A 186 9.86 -6.80 0.15
N GLN A 187 9.10 -6.18 -0.77
CA GLN A 187 9.49 -6.08 -2.17
C GLN A 187 10.69 -5.16 -2.38
N ALA A 188 10.79 -4.07 -1.60
CA ALA A 188 11.99 -3.23 -1.53
C ALA A 188 13.21 -4.02 -1.03
N ALA A 189 13.08 -4.73 0.09
CA ALA A 189 14.16 -5.51 0.69
C ALA A 189 14.65 -6.63 -0.25
N LYS A 190 13.73 -7.40 -0.85
CA LYS A 190 14.05 -8.47 -1.82
C LYS A 190 14.86 -7.97 -3.03
N ARG A 191 14.66 -6.70 -3.41
CA ARG A 191 15.34 -6.06 -4.56
C ARG A 191 16.58 -5.25 -4.18
N GLY A 192 16.96 -5.22 -2.89
CA GLY A 192 18.14 -4.50 -2.43
C GLY A 192 18.00 -2.98 -2.44
N PHE A 193 16.78 -2.45 -2.40
CA PHE A 193 16.55 -1.04 -2.15
C PHE A 193 17.06 -0.66 -0.75
N ALA A 194 17.65 0.51 -0.61
CA ALA A 194 18.27 0.97 0.64
C ALA A 194 17.23 1.22 1.73
N ARG A 195 16.04 1.72 1.36
CA ARG A 195 14.95 2.04 2.29
C ARG A 195 13.62 2.23 1.56
N VAL A 196 12.57 2.34 2.36
CA VAL A 196 11.25 2.81 1.96
C VAL A 196 10.92 4.06 2.76
N ASP A 197 10.56 5.13 2.08
CA ASP A 197 10.23 6.43 2.66
C ASP A 197 8.77 6.80 2.33
N TRP A 198 8.11 7.55 3.21
CA TRP A 198 6.81 8.20 2.95
C TRP A 198 6.65 9.43 3.83
N ILE A 199 5.67 10.27 3.52
CA ILE A 199 5.30 11.44 4.32
C ILE A 199 3.98 11.13 5.03
N VAL A 200 3.87 11.63 6.26
CA VAL A 200 2.64 11.60 7.04
C VAL A 200 2.39 13.00 7.57
N GLU A 201 1.15 13.46 7.47
CA GLU A 201 0.73 14.73 8.06
C GLU A 201 0.68 14.61 9.59
N ASP A 202 1.06 15.68 10.30
CA ASP A 202 1.22 15.70 11.75
C ASP A 202 -0.09 15.43 12.52
N TRP A 203 -1.22 15.82 11.94
CA TRP A 203 -2.55 15.56 12.49
C TRP A 203 -2.88 14.06 12.57
N ASN A 204 -2.23 13.22 11.76
CA ASN A 204 -2.53 11.80 11.68
C ASN A 204 -1.76 10.98 12.72
N VAL A 205 -1.99 11.30 13.99
CA VAL A 205 -1.35 10.67 15.16
C VAL A 205 -1.55 9.14 15.17
N SER A 206 -2.69 8.65 14.67
CA SER A 206 -2.95 7.21 14.56
C SER A 206 -2.02 6.53 13.55
N ALA A 207 -1.79 7.16 12.39
CA ALA A 207 -0.86 6.63 11.39
C ALA A 207 0.58 6.71 11.90
N ILE A 208 0.98 7.81 12.54
CA ILE A 208 2.31 7.97 13.15
C ILE A 208 2.62 6.82 14.12
N LYS A 209 1.75 6.57 15.10
CA LYS A 209 1.94 5.48 16.07
C LYS A 209 2.02 4.11 15.41
N PHE A 210 1.24 3.92 14.35
CA PHE A 210 1.26 2.70 13.56
C PHE A 210 2.61 2.52 12.85
N TYR A 211 3.13 3.55 12.20
CA TYR A 211 4.43 3.52 11.51
C TYR A 211 5.60 3.32 12.49
N GLU A 212 5.59 4.01 13.62
CA GLU A 212 6.60 3.82 14.67
C GLU A 212 6.58 2.40 15.23
N GLY A 213 5.38 1.84 15.46
CA GLY A 213 5.21 0.45 15.90
C GLY A 213 5.74 -0.58 14.90
N MET A 214 5.81 -0.24 13.61
CA MET A 214 6.44 -1.05 12.57
C MET A 214 7.97 -0.92 12.52
N GLY A 215 8.57 0.00 13.30
CA GLY A 215 9.99 0.31 13.24
C GLY A 215 10.37 1.37 12.20
N ALA A 216 9.40 2.16 11.71
CA ALA A 216 9.65 3.32 10.87
C ALA A 216 9.60 4.60 11.71
N PRO A 217 10.73 5.10 12.24
CA PRO A 217 10.74 6.31 13.03
C PRO A 217 10.37 7.53 12.18
N VAL A 218 9.55 8.42 12.73
CA VAL A 218 9.26 9.71 12.09
C VAL A 218 10.50 10.62 12.22
N MET A 219 10.78 11.39 11.16
CA MET A 219 11.92 12.29 11.09
C MET A 219 11.44 13.75 11.27
N PRO A 220 11.30 14.26 12.52
CA PRO A 220 10.62 15.53 12.80
C PRO A 220 11.35 16.77 12.26
N ASN A 221 12.65 16.67 12.00
CA ASN A 221 13.48 17.78 11.53
C ASN A 221 13.64 17.81 9.99
N LEU A 222 12.92 16.95 9.25
CA LEU A 222 12.91 16.97 7.80
C LEU A 222 11.72 17.80 7.31
N LEU A 223 12.02 18.92 6.64
CA LEU A 223 11.02 19.81 6.06
C LEU A 223 10.81 19.48 4.59
N THR A 224 9.55 19.37 4.19
CA THR A 224 9.18 19.22 2.77
C THR A 224 9.09 20.59 2.11
N CYS A 225 9.95 20.82 1.12
CA CYS A 225 9.87 22.00 0.26
C CYS A 225 9.05 21.67 -1.00
N ARG A 226 8.16 22.59 -1.42
CA ARG A 226 7.35 22.43 -2.62
C ARG A 226 7.32 23.72 -3.43
N LEU A 227 7.68 23.62 -4.70
CA LEU A 227 7.51 24.67 -5.71
C LEU A 227 6.43 24.20 -6.70
N LYS A 228 5.34 24.94 -6.87
CA LYS A 228 4.20 24.57 -7.73
C LYS A 228 3.57 25.78 -8.42
N GLY A 229 2.77 25.52 -9.46
CA GLY A 229 1.99 26.56 -10.17
C GLY A 229 2.89 27.63 -10.79
N ASP A 230 2.44 28.89 -10.77
CA ASP A 230 3.16 30.03 -11.35
C ASP A 230 4.59 30.17 -10.80
N ASN A 231 4.81 29.88 -9.52
CA ASN A 231 6.13 29.92 -8.91
C ASN A 231 7.10 28.89 -9.53
N LEU A 232 6.61 27.73 -9.96
CA LEU A 232 7.41 26.76 -10.70
C LEU A 232 7.54 27.18 -12.16
N GLY A 233 6.44 27.64 -12.78
CA GLY A 233 6.39 28.09 -14.17
C GLY A 233 7.36 29.24 -14.46
N ALA A 234 7.62 30.11 -13.48
CA ALA A 234 8.57 31.20 -13.58
C ALA A 234 10.03 30.78 -13.87
N TYR A 235 10.38 29.50 -13.67
CA TYR A 235 11.71 28.96 -13.97
C TYR A 235 11.82 28.28 -15.35
N ALA A 236 10.72 28.21 -16.12
CA ALA A 236 10.71 27.59 -17.44
C ALA A 236 11.12 28.55 -18.58
N SER A 237 11.39 29.81 -18.27
CA SER A 237 11.82 30.87 -19.20
C SER A 237 13.32 30.89 -19.42
#